data_AF-A0A2R6CH02-F1
#
_entry.id   AF-A0A2R6CH02-F1
#
_cell.length_a   1.000
_cell.length_b   1.000
_cell.length_c   1.000
_cell.angle_alpha   90.00
_cell.angle_beta   90.00
_cell.angle_gamma   90.00
#
_symmetry.space_group_name_H-M   'P 1'
#
loop_
_entity.id
_entity.type
_entity.pdbx_description
1 polymer ?
#
loop_
_entity_poly.entity_id
_entity_poly.type
_entity_poly.pdbx_seq_one_letter_code
_entity_poly.pdbx_strand_id
1 'polypeptide(L)'
;ATANVQVAVADNGFTLSMPLNRKVDLGGIVRALDPDRVRDQLRASLEGTDLLQRYFRIDATRSLMILKRYKGHEKSASKQQVDSDMLLGFASELEEFAVVEETYREILEDKLNVAGIEEVVGAIAAGELAVETVRVNSPSPTAFGLATLLASDVVLAEDESAVLQEFHERVVAEIDDIDREDRLRSD
;
A
#
# COMPACT_ATOMS: atom_id res chain seq x y z
N ALA A 1 14.45 -1.11 -17.48
CA ALA A 1 13.13 -1.61 -17.96
C ALA A 1 12.15 -1.55 -16.80
N THR A 2 11.08 -0.75 -16.92
CA THR A 2 9.96 -0.68 -15.98
C THR A 2 9.18 -1.99 -15.99
N ALA A 3 8.62 -2.40 -14.86
CA ALA A 3 7.76 -3.58 -14.74
C ALA A 3 6.50 -3.17 -13.97
N ASN A 4 5.33 -3.59 -14.46
CA ASN A 4 4.08 -3.33 -13.75
C ASN A 4 4.03 -4.25 -12.52
N VAL A 5 3.88 -3.64 -11.35
CA VAL A 5 3.67 -4.33 -10.07
C VAL A 5 2.26 -4.01 -9.62
N GLN A 6 1.47 -5.02 -9.30
CA GLN A 6 0.17 -4.84 -8.67
C GLN A 6 0.32 -4.92 -7.16
N VAL A 7 -0.43 -4.07 -6.45
CA VAL A 7 -0.38 -3.97 -5.00
C VAL A 7 -1.80 -4.07 -4.44
N ALA A 8 -1.99 -4.92 -3.44
CA ALA A 8 -3.17 -4.93 -2.60
C ALA A 8 -2.75 -4.73 -1.14
N VAL A 9 -3.52 -3.97 -0.37
CA VAL A 9 -3.20 -3.61 1.02
C VAL A 9 -4.36 -4.00 1.92
N ALA A 10 -4.04 -4.55 3.09
CA ALA A 10 -4.96 -4.88 4.16
C ALA A 10 -4.33 -4.56 5.52
N ASP A 11 -5.13 -4.66 6.59
CA ASP A 11 -4.71 -4.29 7.94
C ASP A 11 -3.52 -5.13 8.45
N ASN A 12 -3.40 -6.38 7.99
CA ASN A 12 -2.37 -7.33 8.42
C ASN A 12 -1.22 -7.52 7.41
N GLY A 13 -1.16 -6.69 6.36
CA GLY A 13 -0.08 -6.77 5.38
C GLY A 13 -0.48 -6.30 3.99
N PHE A 14 0.38 -6.57 3.02
CA PHE A 14 0.14 -6.24 1.62
C PHE A 14 0.68 -7.34 0.71
N THR A 15 0.14 -7.41 -0.50
CA THR A 15 0.53 -8.38 -1.53
C THR A 15 1.09 -7.64 -2.72
N LEU A 16 2.23 -8.12 -3.23
CA LEU A 16 2.86 -7.65 -4.45
C LEU A 16 2.77 -8.75 -5.51
N SER A 17 2.16 -8.46 -6.67
CA SER A 17 2.25 -9.32 -7.86
C SER A 17 3.20 -8.71 -8.86
N MET A 18 4.15 -9.53 -9.33
CA MET A 18 5.21 -9.11 -10.25
C MET A 18 5.46 -10.19 -11.31
N PRO A 19 5.94 -9.81 -12.51
CA PRO A 19 6.29 -10.77 -13.56
C PRO A 19 7.34 -11.79 -13.10
N LEU A 20 7.14 -13.07 -13.44
CA LEU A 20 8.01 -14.20 -13.02
C LEU A 20 9.48 -14.07 -13.45
N ASN A 21 9.77 -13.27 -14.48
CA ASN A 21 11.13 -13.03 -14.94
C ASN A 21 11.88 -11.99 -14.08
N ARG A 22 11.25 -11.44 -13.03
CA ARG A 22 11.86 -10.50 -12.10
C ARG A 22 12.21 -11.21 -10.80
N LYS A 23 13.50 -11.15 -10.45
CA LYS A 23 13.99 -11.54 -9.13
C LYS A 23 14.23 -10.26 -8.35
N VAL A 24 13.40 -10.02 -7.34
CA VAL A 24 13.51 -8.87 -6.43
C VAL A 24 13.84 -9.42 -5.04
N ASP A 25 14.90 -8.91 -4.43
CA ASP A 25 15.23 -9.23 -3.04
C ASP A 25 14.43 -8.31 -2.10
N LEU A 26 13.18 -8.71 -1.80
CA LEU A 26 12.30 -7.94 -0.92
C LEU A 26 12.88 -7.82 0.50
N GLY A 27 13.45 -8.91 1.03
CA GLY A 27 14.08 -8.88 2.35
C GLY A 27 15.28 -7.93 2.39
N GLY A 28 16.10 -7.93 1.33
CA GLY A 28 17.19 -6.97 1.18
C GLY A 28 16.70 -5.52 1.12
N ILE A 29 15.63 -5.26 0.37
CA ILE A 29 15.02 -3.91 0.27
C ILE A 29 14.54 -3.43 1.64
N VAL A 30 13.79 -4.25 2.38
CA VAL A 30 13.27 -3.88 3.70
C VAL A 30 14.40 -3.62 4.69
N ARG A 31 15.45 -4.44 4.69
CA ARG A 31 16.62 -4.24 5.56
C ARG A 31 17.49 -3.04 5.16
N ALA A 32 17.41 -2.59 3.92
CA ALA A 32 18.17 -1.45 3.41
C ALA A 32 17.45 -0.10 3.63
N LEU A 33 16.26 -0.10 4.23
CA LEU A 33 15.57 1.13 4.60
C LEU A 33 16.37 1.87 5.68
N ASP A 34 16.51 3.17 5.49
CA ASP A 34 17.23 4.05 6.40
C ASP A 34 16.22 4.76 7.31
N PRO A 35 16.26 4.55 8.64
CA PRO A 35 15.35 5.20 9.59
C PRO A 35 15.34 6.73 9.45
N ASP A 36 16.49 7.34 9.15
CA ASP A 36 16.64 8.80 9.05
C ASP A 36 16.04 9.37 7.75
N ARG A 37 15.64 8.50 6.82
CA ARG A 37 15.14 8.87 5.47
C ARG A 37 13.68 8.51 5.24
N VAL A 38 12.99 7.92 6.21
CA VAL A 38 11.62 7.44 6.06
C VAL A 38 10.68 8.57 5.58
N ARG A 39 10.72 9.74 6.23
CA ARG A 39 9.91 10.90 5.85
C ARG A 39 10.16 11.36 4.41
N ASP A 40 11.42 11.55 4.04
CA ASP A 40 11.81 12.00 2.70
C ASP A 40 11.37 11.00 1.63
N GLN A 41 11.59 9.70 1.88
CA GLN A 41 11.25 8.63 0.94
C GLN A 41 9.74 8.46 0.79
N LEU A 42 8.98 8.52 1.88
CA LEU A 42 7.52 8.48 1.81
C LEU A 42 6.98 9.70 1.08
N ARG A 43 7.50 10.90 1.39
CA ARG A 43 7.11 12.13 0.71
C ARG A 43 7.34 12.04 -0.80
N ALA A 44 8.51 11.57 -1.23
CA ALA A 44 8.81 11.36 -2.64
C ALA A 44 7.92 10.28 -3.28
N SER A 45 7.57 9.23 -2.53
CA SER A 45 6.73 8.13 -3.02
C SER A 45 5.26 8.53 -3.21
N LEU A 46 4.81 9.63 -2.61
CA LEU A 46 3.44 10.15 -2.76
C LEU A 46 3.25 10.95 -4.07
N GLU A 47 4.33 11.36 -4.72
CA GLU A 47 4.25 12.13 -5.95
C GLU A 47 3.52 11.33 -7.06
N GLY A 48 2.55 11.97 -7.73
CA GLY A 48 1.74 11.33 -8.76
C GLY A 48 0.70 10.32 -8.25
N THR A 49 0.55 10.13 -6.94
CA THR A 49 -0.45 9.21 -6.38
C THR A 49 -1.85 9.85 -6.30
N ASP A 50 -2.89 9.03 -6.44
CA ASP A 50 -4.28 9.44 -6.19
C ASP A 50 -4.51 9.85 -4.73
N LEU A 51 -3.71 9.30 -3.81
CA LEU A 51 -3.75 9.65 -2.39
C LEU A 51 -3.39 11.13 -2.20
N LEU A 52 -2.27 11.57 -2.79
CA LEU A 52 -1.84 12.96 -2.74
C LEU A 52 -2.89 13.89 -3.38
N GLN A 53 -3.37 13.56 -4.58
CA GLN A 53 -4.40 14.35 -5.27
C GLN A 53 -5.68 14.50 -4.44
N ARG A 54 -6.12 13.39 -3.83
CA ARG A 54 -7.33 13.36 -3.00
C ARG A 54 -7.20 14.28 -1.79
N TYR A 55 -6.11 14.19 -1.05
CA TYR A 55 -5.92 14.98 0.17
C TYR A 55 -5.63 16.44 -0.14
N PHE A 56 -4.86 16.73 -1.19
CA PHE A 56 -4.70 18.11 -1.67
C PHE A 56 -6.03 18.77 -1.99
N ARG A 57 -6.94 18.08 -2.69
CA ARG A 57 -8.29 18.61 -2.97
C ARG A 57 -9.06 18.93 -1.70
N ILE A 58 -8.95 18.10 -0.67
CA ILE A 58 -9.62 18.30 0.62
C ILE A 58 -9.09 19.58 1.27
N ASP A 59 -7.77 19.75 1.34
CA ASP A 59 -7.14 20.90 1.99
C ASP A 59 -7.27 22.17 1.17
N ALA A 60 -7.21 22.09 -0.16
CA ALA A 60 -7.51 23.19 -1.07
C ALA A 60 -8.97 23.67 -0.92
N THR A 61 -9.90 22.75 -0.63
CA THR A 61 -11.29 23.13 -0.33
C THR A 61 -11.41 23.78 1.05
N ARG A 62 -10.74 23.23 2.07
CA ARG A 62 -10.74 23.77 3.45
C ARG A 62 -10.09 25.15 3.54
N SER A 63 -9.04 25.38 2.76
CA SER A 63 -8.32 26.66 2.64
C SER A 63 -8.97 27.64 1.67
N LEU A 64 -10.13 27.29 1.09
CA LEU A 64 -10.89 28.11 0.14
C LEU A 64 -10.15 28.40 -1.19
N MET A 65 -9.09 27.66 -1.52
CA MET A 65 -8.48 27.68 -2.85
C MET A 65 -9.44 27.16 -3.92
N ILE A 66 -10.29 26.18 -3.55
CA ILE A 66 -11.32 25.62 -4.42
C ILE A 66 -12.69 25.89 -3.83
N LEU A 67 -13.44 26.77 -4.49
CA LEU A 67 -14.80 27.11 -4.09
C LEU A 67 -15.81 26.19 -4.79
N LYS A 68 -16.55 25.42 -4.00
CA LYS A 68 -17.71 24.63 -4.47
C LYS A 68 -18.85 25.50 -4.99
N ARG A 69 -19.07 26.65 -4.34
CA ARG A 69 -20.10 27.64 -4.72
C ARG A 69 -19.49 29.02 -4.81
N TYR A 70 -19.72 29.70 -5.91
CA TYR A 70 -19.27 31.07 -6.11
C TYR A 70 -20.30 31.88 -6.88
N LYS A 71 -20.73 33.01 -6.31
CA LYS A 71 -21.70 33.94 -6.91
C LYS A 71 -22.96 33.26 -7.45
N GLY A 72 -23.53 32.32 -6.69
CA GLY A 72 -24.76 31.61 -7.07
C GLY A 72 -24.57 30.45 -8.04
N HIS A 73 -23.33 30.16 -8.48
CA HIS A 73 -23.01 28.99 -9.30
C HIS A 73 -22.38 27.89 -8.45
N GLU A 74 -22.82 26.64 -8.66
CA GLU A 74 -22.23 25.45 -8.04
C GLU A 74 -21.37 24.69 -9.05
N LYS A 75 -20.13 24.35 -8.67
CA LYS A 75 -19.24 23.52 -9.49
C LYS A 75 -19.57 22.03 -9.25
N SER A 76 -19.65 21.26 -10.34
CA SER A 76 -19.77 19.80 -10.26
C SER A 76 -18.53 19.17 -9.61
N ALA A 77 -18.68 17.97 -9.07
CA ALA A 77 -17.58 17.23 -8.44
C ALA A 77 -16.42 16.97 -9.43
N SER A 78 -16.73 16.55 -10.67
CA SER A 78 -15.73 16.34 -11.72
C SER A 78 -14.95 17.61 -12.05
N LYS A 79 -15.63 18.77 -12.04
CA LYS A 79 -14.95 20.06 -12.28
C LYS A 79 -14.03 20.43 -11.11
N GLN A 80 -14.45 20.16 -9.87
CA GLN A 80 -13.58 20.37 -8.70
C GLN A 80 -12.35 19.47 -8.74
N GLN A 81 -12.49 18.22 -9.21
CA GLN A 81 -11.35 17.33 -9.39
C GLN A 81 -10.34 17.88 -10.41
N VAL A 82 -10.81 18.22 -11.62
CA VAL A 82 -9.95 18.80 -12.67
C VAL A 82 -9.28 20.10 -12.23
N ASP A 83 -10.02 20.97 -11.52
CA ASP A 83 -9.46 22.19 -10.94
C ASP A 83 -8.39 21.88 -9.87
N SER A 84 -8.57 20.82 -9.07
CA SER A 84 -7.61 20.41 -8.02
C SER A 84 -6.31 19.86 -8.62
N ASP A 85 -6.43 19.01 -9.63
CA ASP A 85 -5.27 18.37 -10.26
C ASP A 85 -4.38 19.42 -10.95
N MET A 86 -4.99 20.40 -11.61
CA MET A 86 -4.27 21.55 -12.16
C MET A 86 -3.63 22.41 -11.06
N LEU A 87 -4.37 22.70 -9.99
CA LEU A 87 -3.87 23.51 -8.88
C LEU A 87 -2.70 22.83 -8.16
N LEU A 88 -2.73 21.51 -7.98
CA LEU A 88 -1.63 20.77 -7.38
C LEU A 88 -0.35 20.95 -8.20
N GLY A 89 -0.43 20.85 -9.54
CA GLY A 89 0.71 21.09 -10.43
C GLY A 89 1.37 22.45 -10.19
N PHE A 90 0.57 23.52 -10.11
CA PHE A 90 1.11 24.87 -9.84
C PHE A 90 1.57 25.05 -8.39
N ALA A 91 0.84 24.50 -7.42
CA ALA A 91 1.14 24.66 -6.00
C ALA A 91 2.43 23.95 -5.62
N SER A 92 2.74 22.81 -6.23
CA SER A 92 3.98 22.06 -6.00
C SER A 92 5.23 22.76 -6.53
N GLU A 93 5.10 23.72 -7.44
CA GLU A 93 6.22 24.55 -7.92
C GLU A 93 6.56 25.69 -6.96
N LEU A 94 5.67 25.99 -6.01
CA LEU A 94 5.87 27.03 -5.00
C LEU A 94 6.62 26.47 -3.80
N GLU A 95 7.71 27.13 -3.43
CA GLU A 95 8.51 26.76 -2.26
C GLU A 95 7.69 26.93 -0.97
N GLU A 96 7.68 25.89 -0.14
CA GLU A 96 7.03 25.86 1.19
C GLU A 96 5.55 26.31 1.19
N PHE A 97 4.81 25.99 0.13
CA PHE A 97 3.41 26.38 0.04
C PHE A 97 2.56 25.66 1.10
N ALA A 98 2.02 26.44 2.04
CA ALA A 98 1.40 25.93 3.27
C ALA A 98 0.34 24.83 3.05
N VAL A 99 -0.49 24.93 1.99
CA VAL A 99 -1.52 23.92 1.72
C VAL A 99 -0.90 22.61 1.23
N VAL A 100 0.18 22.67 0.45
CA VAL A 100 0.91 21.46 0.03
C VAL A 100 1.63 20.83 1.23
N GLU A 101 2.28 21.64 2.08
CA GLU A 101 2.92 21.13 3.29
C GLU A 101 1.92 20.49 4.26
N GLU A 102 0.75 21.10 4.47
CA GLU A 102 -0.30 20.51 5.31
C GLU A 102 -0.82 19.21 4.70
N THR A 103 -0.98 19.13 3.38
CA THR A 103 -1.38 17.87 2.72
C THR A 103 -0.36 16.76 2.95
N TYR A 104 0.94 17.06 2.83
CA TYR A 104 1.97 16.07 3.15
C TYR A 104 1.96 15.69 4.63
N ARG A 105 1.79 16.65 5.54
CA ARG A 105 1.66 16.40 6.98
C ARG A 105 0.47 15.49 7.29
N GLU A 106 -0.73 15.81 6.79
CA GLU A 106 -1.95 15.02 7.02
C GLU A 106 -1.77 13.58 6.49
N ILE A 107 -1.18 13.39 5.31
CA ILE A 107 -0.94 12.04 4.78
C ILE A 107 0.07 11.29 5.66
N LEU A 108 1.24 11.87 5.92
CA LEU A 108 2.33 11.18 6.62
C LEU A 108 1.98 10.88 8.08
N GLU A 109 1.46 11.87 8.80
CA GLU A 109 1.18 11.75 10.23
C GLU A 109 -0.17 11.07 10.46
N ASP A 110 -1.25 11.61 9.88
CA ASP A 110 -2.61 11.22 10.27
C ASP A 110 -3.10 9.97 9.53
N LYS A 111 -2.59 9.69 8.31
CA LYS A 111 -3.04 8.53 7.51
C LYS A 111 -2.05 7.38 7.49
N LEU A 112 -0.76 7.66 7.48
CA LEU A 112 0.28 6.64 7.38
C LEU A 112 0.98 6.32 8.70
N ASN A 113 0.79 7.14 9.75
CA ASN A 113 1.51 7.00 11.01
C ASN A 113 3.03 6.88 10.80
N VAL A 114 3.62 7.91 10.19
CA VAL A 114 5.06 7.92 9.86
C VAL A 114 5.95 7.66 11.09
N ALA A 115 5.53 8.08 12.28
CA ALA A 115 6.26 7.79 13.52
C ALA A 115 6.35 6.27 13.78
N GLY A 116 5.25 5.54 13.63
CA GLY A 116 5.26 4.07 13.75
C GLY A 116 6.09 3.39 12.67
N ILE A 117 6.12 3.95 11.46
CA ILE A 117 6.98 3.43 10.37
C ILE A 117 8.46 3.62 10.75
N GLU A 118 8.84 4.78 11.27
CA GLU A 118 10.20 5.07 11.74
C GLU A 118 10.63 4.13 12.87
N GLU A 119 9.74 3.85 13.82
CA GLU A 119 9.99 2.88 14.89
C GLU A 119 10.28 1.47 14.34
N VAL A 120 9.47 0.99 13.38
CA VAL A 120 9.66 -0.32 12.75
C VAL A 120 10.96 -0.38 11.96
N VAL A 121 11.24 0.63 11.13
CA VAL A 121 12.48 0.69 10.34
C VAL A 121 13.71 0.78 11.27
N GLY A 122 13.61 1.56 12.35
CA GLY A 122 14.63 1.64 13.39
C GLY A 122 14.89 0.30 14.09
N ALA A 123 13.84 -0.41 14.47
CA ALA A 123 13.94 -1.73 15.10
C ALA A 123 14.56 -2.78 14.16
N ILE A 124 14.25 -2.73 12.86
CA ILE A 124 14.88 -3.58 11.84
C ILE A 124 16.38 -3.23 11.73
N ALA A 125 16.73 -1.95 11.63
CA ALA A 125 18.11 -1.49 11.52
C ALA A 125 18.96 -1.84 12.76
N ALA A 126 18.35 -1.81 13.95
CA ALA A 126 18.98 -2.22 15.20
C ALA A 126 19.09 -3.75 15.38
N GLY A 127 18.44 -4.53 14.51
CA GLY A 127 18.38 -6.00 14.62
C GLY A 127 17.43 -6.51 15.70
N GLU A 128 16.55 -5.63 16.23
CA GLU A 128 15.52 -5.98 17.21
C GLU A 128 14.30 -6.63 16.55
N LEU A 129 14.04 -6.30 15.28
CA LEU A 129 12.99 -6.89 14.46
C LEU A 129 13.60 -7.69 13.31
N ALA A 130 13.37 -9.00 13.31
CA ALA A 130 13.86 -9.89 12.27
C ALA A 130 13.00 -9.82 11.00
N VAL A 131 13.67 -9.74 9.85
CA VAL A 131 13.04 -9.86 8.52
C VAL A 131 13.37 -11.23 7.96
N GLU A 132 12.36 -12.06 7.73
CA GLU A 132 12.51 -13.41 7.18
C GLU A 132 11.85 -13.55 5.81
N THR A 133 12.32 -14.51 5.02
CA THR A 133 11.73 -14.81 3.71
C THR A 133 11.45 -16.29 3.63
N VAL A 134 10.16 -16.62 3.58
CA VAL A 134 9.66 -18.00 3.48
C VAL A 134 9.09 -18.21 2.09
N ARG A 135 9.52 -19.27 1.41
CA ARG A 135 8.95 -19.70 0.14
C ARG A 135 8.07 -20.91 0.38
N VAL A 136 6.82 -20.80 -0.04
CA VAL A 136 5.80 -21.82 0.15
C VAL A 136 5.23 -22.23 -1.20
N ASN A 137 4.79 -23.48 -1.33
CA ASN A 137 4.13 -23.98 -2.54
C ASN A 137 2.63 -23.61 -2.61
N SER A 138 2.06 -23.25 -1.46
CA SER A 138 0.69 -22.77 -1.27
C SER A 138 0.68 -21.68 -0.19
N PRO A 139 -0.18 -20.65 -0.24
CA PRO A 139 -0.25 -19.64 0.81
C PRO A 139 -0.52 -20.24 2.18
N SER A 140 0.13 -19.72 3.22
CA SER A 140 -0.21 -20.10 4.60
C SER A 140 -1.58 -19.53 5.01
N PRO A 141 -2.24 -20.02 6.08
CA PRO A 141 -3.50 -19.46 6.58
C PRO A 141 -3.48 -17.94 6.76
N THR A 142 -2.38 -17.39 7.26
CA THR A 142 -2.20 -15.94 7.44
C THR A 142 -2.06 -15.22 6.10
N ALA A 143 -1.34 -15.81 5.15
CA ALA A 143 -1.16 -15.24 3.82
C ALA A 143 -2.35 -15.47 2.89
N PHE A 144 -3.26 -16.39 3.21
CA PHE A 144 -4.40 -16.76 2.36
C PHE A 144 -5.28 -15.54 2.05
N GLY A 145 -5.72 -14.82 3.08
CA GLY A 145 -6.55 -13.63 2.88
C GLY A 145 -5.85 -12.53 2.07
N LEU A 146 -4.54 -12.37 2.24
CA LEU A 146 -3.73 -11.43 1.46
C LEU A 146 -3.58 -11.88 -0.01
N ALA A 147 -3.40 -13.18 -0.24
CA ALA A 147 -3.26 -13.75 -1.58
C ALA A 147 -4.55 -13.62 -2.40
N THR A 148 -5.71 -13.74 -1.74
CA THR A 148 -7.02 -13.63 -2.42
C THR A 148 -7.34 -12.21 -2.86
N LEU A 149 -6.81 -11.17 -2.19
CA LEU A 149 -7.08 -9.77 -2.56
C LEU A 149 -6.66 -9.43 -4.00
N LEU A 150 -5.59 -10.04 -4.51
CA LEU A 150 -5.17 -9.85 -5.91
C LEU A 150 -5.93 -10.74 -6.89
N ALA A 151 -6.50 -11.85 -6.41
CA ALA A 151 -7.23 -12.78 -7.25
C ALA A 151 -8.64 -12.27 -7.58
N SER A 152 -9.28 -11.52 -6.67
CA SER A 152 -10.62 -10.97 -6.86
C SER A 152 -10.75 -10.01 -8.05
N ASP A 153 -9.66 -9.35 -8.48
CA ASP A 153 -9.66 -8.49 -9.67
C ASP A 153 -9.54 -9.27 -11.00
N VAL A 154 -9.16 -10.55 -10.96
CA VAL A 154 -8.87 -11.39 -12.14
C VAL A 154 -9.93 -12.46 -12.37
N VAL A 155 -10.64 -12.88 -11.32
CA VAL A 155 -11.68 -13.91 -11.43
C VAL A 155 -13.01 -13.28 -11.80
N LEU A 156 -13.63 -13.74 -12.90
CA LEU A 156 -15.01 -13.41 -13.24
C LEU A 156 -15.90 -13.77 -12.04
N ALA A 157 -16.74 -12.83 -11.60
CA ALA A 157 -17.58 -12.94 -10.40
C ALA A 157 -18.45 -14.21 -10.32
N GLU A 158 -18.64 -14.91 -11.45
CA GLU A 158 -19.42 -16.16 -11.53
C GLU A 158 -18.67 -17.38 -10.96
N ASP A 159 -17.33 -17.39 -10.98
CA ASP A 159 -16.48 -18.53 -10.54
C ASP A 159 -15.62 -18.23 -9.29
N GLU A 160 -15.69 -17.01 -8.74
CA GLU A 160 -14.84 -16.57 -7.60
C GLU A 160 -14.98 -17.50 -6.39
N SER A 161 -16.20 -17.90 -6.05
CA SER A 161 -16.44 -18.80 -4.91
C SER A 161 -15.85 -20.20 -5.10
N ALA A 162 -15.86 -20.72 -6.33
CA ALA A 162 -15.30 -22.04 -6.64
C ALA A 162 -13.76 -22.03 -6.60
N VAL A 163 -13.14 -21.00 -7.18
CA VAL A 163 -11.68 -20.82 -7.15
C VAL A 163 -11.20 -20.62 -5.71
N LEU A 164 -11.90 -19.81 -4.90
CA LEU A 164 -11.56 -19.61 -3.49
C LEU A 164 -11.69 -20.90 -2.67
N GLN A 165 -12.71 -21.72 -2.94
CA GLN A 165 -12.90 -23.01 -2.27
C GLN A 165 -11.77 -24.00 -2.62
N GLU A 166 -11.43 -24.16 -3.90
CA GLU A 166 -10.32 -25.02 -4.33
C GLU A 166 -8.99 -24.57 -3.70
N PHE A 167 -8.76 -23.26 -3.65
CA PHE A 167 -7.56 -22.71 -3.03
C PHE A 167 -7.53 -22.94 -1.52
N HIS A 168 -8.66 -22.79 -0.84
CA HIS A 168 -8.80 -23.10 0.58
C HIS A 168 -8.54 -24.59 0.87
N GLU A 169 -9.13 -25.49 0.07
CA GLU A 169 -8.91 -26.94 0.19
C GLU A 169 -7.43 -27.30 0.08
N ARG A 170 -6.70 -26.67 -0.85
CA ARG A 170 -5.24 -26.86 -0.97
C ARG A 170 -4.47 -26.38 0.25
N VAL A 171 -4.88 -25.27 0.87
CA VAL A 171 -4.25 -24.76 2.11
C VAL A 171 -4.51 -25.72 3.26
N VAL A 172 -5.74 -26.23 3.42
CA VAL A 172 -6.09 -27.20 4.47
C VAL A 172 -5.32 -28.49 4.30
N ALA A 173 -5.22 -29.01 3.06
CA ALA A 173 -4.47 -30.23 2.79
C ALA A 173 -2.98 -30.10 3.14
N GLU A 174 -2.35 -28.97 2.83
CA GLU A 174 -0.94 -28.71 3.17
C GLU A 174 -0.73 -28.66 4.70
N ILE A 175 -1.67 -28.07 5.45
CA ILE A 175 -1.60 -28.03 6.92
C ILE A 175 -1.69 -29.44 7.49
N ASP A 176 -2.62 -30.25 7.01
CA ASP A 176 -2.80 -31.64 7.47
C ASP A 176 -1.53 -32.48 7.21
N ASP A 177 -0.84 -32.24 6.11
CA ASP A 177 0.41 -32.93 5.78
C ASP A 177 1.58 -32.48 6.67
N ILE A 178 1.72 -31.18 6.95
CA ILE A 178 2.70 -30.65 7.92
C ILE A 178 2.47 -31.26 9.32
N ASP A 179 1.22 -31.29 9.77
CA ASP A 179 0.80 -31.84 11.07
C ASP A 179 1.13 -33.34 11.20
N ARG A 180 1.11 -34.09 10.09
CA ARG A 180 1.51 -35.50 10.05
C ARG A 180 3.02 -35.65 10.10
N GLU A 181 3.77 -34.84 9.36
CA GLU A 181 5.24 -34.87 9.37
C GLU A 181 5.81 -34.51 10.75
N ASP A 182 5.25 -33.51 11.44
CA ASP A 182 5.70 -33.10 12.77
C ASP A 182 5.44 -34.16 13.84
N ARG A 183 4.31 -34.89 13.73
CA ARG A 183 4.02 -36.05 14.58
C ARG A 183 5.03 -37.18 14.35
N LEU A 184 5.39 -37.45 13.10
CA LEU A 184 6.38 -38.49 12.74
C LEU A 184 7.82 -38.14 13.14
N ARG A 185 8.16 -36.85 13.31
CA ARG A 185 9.47 -36.39 13.78
C ARG A 185 9.62 -36.36 15.31
N SER A 186 8.50 -36.44 16.03
CA SER A 186 8.46 -36.33 17.50
C SER A 186 8.47 -37.71 18.21
N ASP A 187 8.33 -38.81 17.45
CA ASP A 187 8.46 -40.21 17.89
C ASP A 187 9.86 -40.78 17.61
#